data_AF-A0A961BL77-F1
#
_entry.id   AF-A0A961BL77-F1
#
_cell.length_a   1.000
_cell.length_b   1.000
_cell.length_c   1.000
_cell.angle_alpha   90.00
_cell.angle_beta   90.00
_cell.angle_gamma   90.00
#
_symmetry.space_group_name_H-M   'P 1'
#
loop_
_entity.id
_entity.type
_entity.pdbx_description
1 polymer ?
#
loop_
_entity_poly.entity_id
_entity_poly.type
_entity_poly.pdbx_seq_one_letter_code
_entity_poly.pdbx_strand_id
1 'polypeptide(L)' 'RIVDFLYQKPVTSSQELQSRLSLSRATCDRLITQLVQDCILKEITGRQRNRHFVFSEYYQLFLK' A
#
# COMPACT_ATOMS: atom_id res chain seq x y z
N ARG A 1 -1.73 -3.46 12.89
CA ARG A 1 -0.35 -2.97 12.71
C ARG A 1 -0.08 -2.41 11.30
N ILE A 2 -0.26 -3.13 10.19
CA ILE A 2 -0.13 -2.53 8.82
C ILE A 2 -1.21 -1.49 8.56
N VAL A 3 -2.46 -1.84 8.88
CA VAL A 3 -3.62 -0.96 8.68
C VAL A 3 -3.45 0.36 9.45
N ASP A 4 -3.00 0.32 10.71
CA ASP A 4 -2.70 1.51 11.51
C ASP A 4 -1.66 2.42 10.85
N PHE A 5 -0.64 1.83 10.21
CA PHE A 5 0.36 2.57 9.44
C PHE A 5 -0.23 3.21 8.19
N LEU A 6 -1.13 2.51 7.48
CA LEU A 6 -1.85 3.06 6.33
C LEU A 6 -2.80 4.19 6.74
N TYR A 7 -3.38 4.14 7.94
CA TYR A 7 -4.16 5.24 8.52
C TYR A 7 -3.30 6.46 8.85
N GLN A 8 -2.08 6.27 9.37
CA GLN A 8 -1.16 7.37 9.64
C GLN A 8 -0.52 7.94 8.35
N LYS A 9 -0.25 7.05 7.38
CA LYS A 9 0.40 7.38 6.12
C LYS A 9 -0.38 6.72 4.96
N PRO A 10 -1.43 7.39 4.45
CA PRO A 10 -2.29 6.83 3.40
C PRO A 10 -1.59 6.66 2.05
N VAL A 11 -0.43 7.30 1.86
CA VAL A 11 0.42 7.13 0.67
C VAL A 11 1.71 6.42 1.08
N THR A 12 1.90 5.20 0.58
CA THR A 12 3.08 4.37 0.87
C THR A 12 3.70 3.81 -0.40
N SER A 13 4.99 3.45 -0.35
CA SER A 13 5.67 2.78 -1.45
C SER A 13 5.95 1.30 -1.13
N SER A 14 6.14 0.47 -2.17
CA SER A 14 6.54 -0.94 -1.97
C SER A 14 7.85 -1.06 -1.17
N GLN A 15 8.80 -0.15 -1.37
CA GLN A 15 10.05 -0.10 -0.61
C GLN A 15 9.81 0.23 0.88
N GLU A 16 8.93 1.19 1.17
CA GLU A 16 8.59 1.53 2.55
C GLU A 16 7.89 0.38 3.27
N LEU A 17 6.97 -0.29 2.59
CA LEU A 17 6.32 -1.48 3.12
C LEU A 17 7.33 -2.60 3.37
N GLN A 18 8.25 -2.86 2.44
CA GLN A 18 9.33 -3.84 2.63
C GLN A 18 10.18 -3.52 3.85
N SER A 19 10.63 -2.28 3.98
CA SER A 19 11.45 -1.84 5.13
C SER A 19 10.68 -1.92 6.45
N ARG A 20 9.39 -1.56 6.46
CA ARG A 20 8.55 -1.60 7.67
C ARG A 20 8.23 -3.03 8.12
N LEU A 21 7.94 -3.90 7.16
CA LEU A 21 7.54 -5.28 7.43
C LEU A 21 8.75 -6.19 7.68
N SER A 22 9.96 -5.76 7.29
CA SER A 22 11.18 -6.59 7.35
C SER A 22 10.97 -7.97 6.70
N LEU A 23 10.12 -8.01 5.67
CA LEU A 23 9.78 -9.22 4.92
C LEU A 23 10.60 -9.30 3.64
N SER A 24 10.72 -10.52 3.12
CA SER A 24 11.30 -10.72 1.80
C SER A 24 10.52 -9.93 0.74
N ARG A 25 11.22 -9.42 -0.27
CA ARG A 25 10.61 -8.68 -1.39
C ARG A 25 9.44 -9.44 -2.01
N ALA A 26 9.60 -10.75 -2.22
CA ALA A 26 8.56 -11.61 -2.78
C ALA A 26 7.31 -11.71 -1.89
N THR A 27 7.48 -11.82 -0.57
CA THR A 27 6.34 -11.84 0.37
C THR A 27 5.63 -10.48 0.39
N CYS A 28 6.40 -9.39 0.39
CA CYS A 28 5.84 -8.05 0.44
C CYS A 28 5.09 -7.69 -0.85
N ASP A 29 5.61 -8.06 -2.01
CA ASP A 29 4.94 -7.83 -3.29
C ASP A 29 3.65 -8.66 -3.42
N ARG A 30 3.62 -9.89 -2.88
CA ARG A 30 2.37 -10.67 -2.78
C ARG A 30 1.33 -9.99 -1.89
N LEU A 31 1.75 -9.51 -0.71
CA LEU A 31 0.87 -8.79 0.21
C LEU A 31 0.30 -7.51 -0.44
N ILE A 32 1.14 -6.72 -1.10
CA ILE A 32 0.70 -5.52 -1.83
C ILE A 32 -0.30 -5.90 -2.92
N THR A 33 -0.02 -6.97 -3.67
CA THR A 33 -0.91 -7.45 -4.73
C THR A 33 -2.27 -7.86 -4.16
N GLN A 34 -2.31 -8.57 -3.02
CA GLN A 34 -3.55 -8.92 -2.35
C GLN A 34 -4.31 -7.67 -1.87
N LEU A 35 -3.63 -6.71 -1.23
CA LEU A 35 -4.26 -5.46 -0.79
C LEU A 35 -4.81 -4.64 -1.97
N VAL A 36 -4.17 -4.70 -3.13
CA VAL A 36 -4.68 -4.07 -4.36
C VAL A 36 -5.89 -4.82 -4.91
N GLN A 37 -5.87 -6.16 -4.91
CA GLN A 37 -7.00 -6.98 -5.31
C GLN A 37 -8.22 -6.79 -4.41
N ASP A 38 -7.99 -6.61 -3.11
CA ASP A 38 -9.04 -6.36 -2.12
C ASP A 38 -9.57 -4.91 -2.17
N CYS A 39 -9.14 -4.10 -3.15
CA CYS A 39 -9.47 -2.67 -3.30
C CYS A 39 -9.08 -1.80 -2.08
N ILE A 40 -8.17 -2.29 -1.25
CA ILE A 40 -7.67 -1.62 -0.05
C ILE A 40 -6.57 -0.61 -0.43
N LEU A 41 -5.66 -1.03 -1.30
CA LEU A 41 -4.63 -0.18 -1.88
C LEU A 41 -4.91 0.08 -3.37
N LYS A 42 -4.65 1.29 -3.82
CA LYS A 42 -4.72 1.66 -5.24
C LYS A 42 -3.39 2.20 -5.69
N GLU A 43 -2.84 1.60 -6.75
CA GLU A 43 -1.62 2.11 -7.37
C GLU A 43 -1.91 3.47 -8.01
N ILE A 44 -1.18 4.49 -7.57
CA ILE A 44 -1.30 5.87 -8.10
C ILE A 44 -0.20 6.21 -9.10
N THR A 45 0.92 5.48 -9.08
CA THR A 45 2.04 5.68 -10.00
C THR A 45 2.10 4.58 -11.05
N GLY A 46 1.96 4.92 -12.33
CA GLY A 46 2.12 3.97 -13.45
C GLY A 46 3.57 3.66 -13.84
N ARG A 47 4.53 3.65 -12.90
CA ARG A 47 5.96 3.43 -13.17
C ARG A 47 6.44 2.08 -12.63
N GLN A 48 7.35 1.44 -13.36
CA GLN A 48 7.98 0.15 -13.03
C GLN A 48 8.82 0.17 -11.74
N ARG A 49 9.33 1.34 -11.30
CA ARG A 49 10.16 1.50 -10.09
C ARG A 49 9.55 2.56 -9.18
N ASN A 50 9.68 2.35 -7.86
CA ASN A 50 9.11 3.19 -6.80
C ASN A 50 7.58 3.33 -6.87
N ARG A 51 6.87 2.22 -7.07
CA ARG A 51 5.40 2.20 -7.05
C ARG A 51 4.88 2.74 -5.73
N HIS A 52 4.04 3.77 -5.82
CA HIS A 52 3.29 4.37 -4.74
C HIS A 52 1.85 3.86 -4.81
N PHE A 53 1.34 3.55 -3.63
CA PHE A 53 0.01 3.04 -3.39
C PHE A 53 -0.68 4.01 -2.43
N VAL A 54 -1.91 4.36 -2.77
CA VAL A 54 -2.80 5.11 -1.88
C VAL A 54 -3.77 4.15 -1.23
N PHE A 55 -4.06 4.36 0.03
CA PHE A 55 -5.09 3.64 0.77
C PHE A 55 -6.46 4.16 0.33
N SER A 56 -7.11 3.43 -0.58
CA SER A 56 -8.36 3.84 -1.25
C SER A 56 -9.53 3.85 -0.28
N GLU A 57 -9.60 2.89 0.64
CA GLU A 57 -10.63 2.83 1.67
C GLU A 57 -10.65 4.13 2.50
N TYR A 58 -9.49 4.59 2.94
CA TYR A 58 -9.38 5.83 3.71
C TYR A 58 -9.79 7.05 2.89
N TYR A 59 -9.37 7.13 1.63
CA TYR A 59 -9.78 8.23 0.76
C TYR A 59 -11.30 8.25 0.55
N GLN A 60 -11.93 7.07 0.49
CA GLN A 60 -13.38 6.93 0.35
C GLN A 60 -14.14 7.38 1.61
N LEU A 61 -13.55 7.31 2.80
CA LEU A 61 -14.14 7.82 4.04
C LEU A 61 -14.34 9.35 4.01
N PHE A 62 -13.53 10.10 3.28
CA PHE A 62 -13.65 11.56 3.16
C PHE A 62 -14.50 12.03 1.98
N LEU A 63 -14.83 11.12 1.04
CA LEU A 63 -15.67 11.41 -0.11
C LEU A 63 -17.17 11.25 0.19
N LYS A 64 -17.54 10.85 1.40
CA LYS A 64 -18.90 10.61 1.87
C LYS A 64 -19.29 11.62 2.93
#